data_AF-A0A6J4NFH6-F1
#
_entry.id   AF-A0A6J4NFH6-F1
#
_cell.length_a   1.000
_cell.length_b   1.000
_cell.length_c   1.000
_cell.angle_alpha   90.00
_cell.angle_beta   90.00
_cell.angle_gamma   90.00
#
_symmetry.space_group_name_H-M   'P 1'
#
loop_
_entity.id
_entity.type
_entity.pdbx_description
1 polymer ?
#
loop_
_entity_poly.entity_id
_entity_poly.type
_entity_poly.pdbx_seq_one_letter_code
_entity_poly.pdbx_strand_id
1 'polypeptide(L)'
;MEEDANGIAERVSKTGATEQEARILRHLDEAGRLFYELPDLTQTDRQTCAGHVSALVRVLASRVAEREHPEGWFFSEGHADR
;
A
#
# COMPACT_ATOMS: atom_id res chain seq x y z
N MET A 1 16.07 -0.49 -17.91
CA MET A 1 16.61 -0.47 -16.54
C MET A 1 16.47 0.92 -15.90
N GLU A 2 16.59 2.02 -16.66
CA GLU A 2 16.34 3.40 -16.16
C GLU A 2 14.85 3.74 -15.93
N GLU A 3 13.93 3.19 -16.73
CA GLU A 3 12.47 3.36 -16.54
C GLU A 3 12.00 2.87 -15.16
N ASP A 4 12.65 1.82 -14.64
CA ASP A 4 12.32 1.22 -13.36
C ASP A 4 12.76 2.10 -12.18
N ALA A 5 13.92 2.74 -12.29
CA ALA A 5 14.44 3.64 -11.26
C ALA A 5 13.59 4.93 -11.14
N ASN A 6 13.16 5.49 -12.27
CA ASN A 6 12.31 6.69 -12.28
C ASN A 6 10.93 6.42 -11.67
N GLY A 7 10.32 5.28 -11.96
CA GLY A 7 9.03 4.90 -11.37
C GLY A 7 9.09 4.70 -9.86
N ILE A 8 10.19 4.14 -9.34
CA ILE A 8 10.39 3.98 -7.90
C ILE A 8 10.61 5.34 -7.21
N ALA A 9 11.43 6.22 -7.79
CA ALA A 9 11.70 7.54 -7.24
C ALA A 9 10.44 8.41 -7.16
N GLU A 10 9.61 8.41 -8.20
CA GLU A 10 8.33 9.10 -8.20
C GLU A 10 7.41 8.56 -7.09
N ARG A 11 7.35 7.23 -6.93
CA ARG A 11 6.50 6.60 -5.92
C ARG A 11 6.96 6.93 -4.51
N VAL A 12 8.27 6.91 -4.23
CA VAL A 12 8.87 7.39 -2.96
C VAL A 12 8.43 8.83 -2.68
N SER A 13 8.57 9.72 -3.67
CA SER A 13 8.21 11.14 -3.50
C SER A 13 6.72 11.36 -3.22
N LYS A 14 5.83 10.52 -3.78
CA LYS A 14 4.37 10.66 -3.61
C LYS A 14 3.84 10.05 -2.32
N THR A 15 4.51 9.03 -1.78
CA THR A 15 3.96 8.24 -0.68
C THR A 15 4.70 8.38 0.64
N GLY A 16 5.88 9.00 0.69
CA GLY A 16 6.74 9.01 1.89
C GLY A 16 7.35 7.64 2.21
N ALA A 17 7.16 6.65 1.32
CA ALA A 17 7.70 5.31 1.47
C ALA A 17 9.22 5.31 1.30
N THR A 18 9.90 4.40 2.01
CA THR A 18 11.29 4.06 1.66
C THR A 18 11.34 3.44 0.26
N GLU A 19 12.52 3.42 -0.36
CA GLU A 19 12.70 2.80 -1.67
C GLU A 19 12.25 1.33 -1.70
N GLN A 20 12.48 0.59 -0.60
CA GLN A 20 12.03 -0.79 -0.47
C GLN A 20 10.51 -0.91 -0.37
N GLU A 21 9.86 -0.07 0.43
CA GLU A 21 8.40 0.01 0.51
C GLU A 21 7.78 0.40 -0.84
N ALA A 22 8.40 1.34 -1.57
CA ALA A 22 7.99 1.72 -2.92
C ALA A 22 8.13 0.58 -3.94
N ARG A 23 9.20 -0.24 -3.84
CA ARG A 23 9.36 -1.47 -4.64
C ARG A 23 8.26 -2.47 -4.35
N ILE A 24 7.93 -2.71 -3.08
CA ILE A 24 6.83 -3.61 -2.71
C ILE A 24 5.52 -3.10 -3.30
N LEU A 25 5.22 -1.82 -3.15
CA LEU A 25 4.01 -1.22 -3.71
C LEU A 25 3.93 -1.36 -5.24
N ARG A 26 5.05 -1.22 -5.95
CA ARG A 26 5.11 -1.45 -7.40
C ARG A 26 4.79 -2.91 -7.75
N HIS A 27 5.42 -3.87 -7.06
CA HIS A 27 5.18 -5.28 -7.34
C HIS A 27 3.76 -5.73 -6.98
N LEU A 28 3.14 -5.12 -5.96
CA LEU A 28 1.73 -5.35 -5.65
C LEU A 28 0.80 -4.83 -6.76
N ASP A 29 1.09 -3.64 -7.30
CA ASP A 29 0.36 -3.06 -8.41
C ASP A 29 0.48 -3.93 -9.68
N GLU A 30 1.69 -4.39 -9.98
CA GLU A 30 1.96 -5.31 -11.08
C GLU A 30 1.24 -6.66 -10.90
N ALA A 31 1.33 -7.26 -9.70
CA ALA A 31 0.65 -8.51 -9.39
C ALA A 31 -0.88 -8.37 -9.52
N GLY A 32 -1.45 -7.26 -9.05
CA GLY A 32 -2.86 -6.95 -9.21
C GLY A 32 -3.26 -6.84 -10.67
N ARG A 33 -2.50 -6.08 -11.48
CA ARG A 33 -2.73 -5.93 -12.92
C ARG A 33 -2.70 -7.29 -13.64
N LEU A 34 -1.66 -8.07 -13.41
CA LEU A 34 -1.50 -9.39 -14.02
C LEU A 34 -2.61 -10.35 -13.59
N PHE A 35 -3.05 -10.29 -12.34
CA PHE A 35 -4.18 -11.08 -11.86
C PHE A 35 -5.45 -10.78 -12.66
N TYR A 36 -5.74 -9.51 -12.97
CA TYR A 36 -6.91 -9.11 -13.74
C TYR A 36 -6.86 -9.49 -15.24
N GLU A 37 -5.69 -9.88 -15.75
CA GLU A 37 -5.49 -10.37 -17.11
C GLU A 37 -5.74 -11.89 -17.23
N LEU A 38 -5.90 -12.61 -16.12
CA LEU A 38 -6.19 -14.04 -16.15
C LEU A 38 -7.55 -14.34 -16.81
N PRO A 39 -7.65 -15.42 -17.61
CA PRO A 39 -8.92 -15.87 -18.15
C PRO A 39 -9.85 -16.38 -17.04
N ASP A 40 -11.15 -16.38 -17.30
CA ASP A 40 -12.18 -17.03 -16.48
C ASP A 40 -12.30 -16.55 -15.02
N LEU A 41 -11.86 -15.33 -14.72
CA LEU A 41 -12.03 -14.72 -13.39
C LEU A 41 -13.50 -14.50 -13.04
N THR A 42 -13.92 -15.06 -11.90
CA THR A 42 -15.23 -14.75 -11.33
C THR A 42 -15.24 -13.37 -10.67
N GLN A 43 -16.43 -12.84 -10.38
CA GLN A 43 -16.56 -11.62 -9.59
C GLN A 43 -15.98 -11.77 -8.18
N THR A 44 -16.13 -12.95 -7.58
CA THR A 44 -15.57 -13.27 -6.24
C THR A 44 -14.05 -13.21 -6.25
N ASP A 45 -13.40 -13.76 -7.29
CA ASP A 45 -11.93 -13.73 -7.42
C ASP A 45 -11.42 -12.29 -7.50
N ARG A 46 -12.08 -11.44 -8.29
CA ARG A 46 -11.76 -10.02 -8.43
C ARG A 46 -11.88 -9.27 -7.10
N GLN A 47 -12.97 -9.49 -6.37
CA GLN A 47 -13.19 -8.86 -5.06
C GLN A 47 -12.15 -9.33 -4.04
N THR A 48 -11.81 -10.62 -4.05
CA THR A 48 -10.83 -11.22 -3.14
C THR A 48 -9.44 -10.67 -3.41
N CYS A 49 -9.01 -10.62 -4.67
CA CYS A 49 -7.74 -10.02 -5.07
C CYS A 49 -7.67 -8.54 -4.68
N ALA A 50 -8.71 -7.76 -5.00
CA ALA A 50 -8.78 -6.35 -4.60
C ALA A 50 -8.66 -6.17 -3.07
N GLY A 51 -9.31 -7.03 -2.30
CA GLY A 51 -9.22 -7.05 -0.84
C GLY A 51 -7.80 -7.32 -0.34
N HIS A 52 -7.13 -8.34 -0.88
CA HIS A 52 -5.76 -8.69 -0.48
C HIS A 52 -4.74 -7.61 -0.87
N VAL A 53 -4.81 -7.07 -2.09
CA VAL A 53 -3.94 -5.97 -2.54
C VAL A 53 -4.16 -4.74 -1.66
N SER A 54 -5.41 -4.36 -1.42
CA SER A 54 -5.76 -3.23 -0.55
C SER A 54 -5.25 -3.40 0.88
N ALA A 55 -5.36 -4.61 1.44
CA ALA A 55 -4.85 -4.90 2.78
C ALA A 55 -3.32 -4.70 2.87
N LEU A 56 -2.56 -5.20 1.90
CA LEU A 56 -1.11 -5.03 1.89
C LEU A 56 -0.68 -3.58 1.68
N VAL A 57 -1.38 -2.83 0.81
CA VAL A 57 -1.16 -1.39 0.64
C VAL A 57 -1.42 -0.64 1.95
N ARG A 58 -2.49 -0.98 2.68
CA ARG A 58 -2.80 -0.36 3.98
C ARG A 58 -1.72 -0.63 5.03
N VAL A 59 -1.18 -1.85 5.10
CA VAL A 59 -0.06 -2.15 6.01
C VAL A 59 1.14 -1.26 5.72
N LEU A 60 1.50 -1.08 4.45
CA LEU A 60 2.60 -0.20 4.06
C LEU A 60 2.29 1.27 4.37
N ALA A 61 1.07 1.73 4.09
CA ALA A 61 0.63 3.08 4.42
C ALA A 61 0.71 3.35 5.93
N SER A 62 0.22 2.43 6.77
CA SER A 62 0.33 2.53 8.24
C SER A 62 1.77 2.63 8.72
N ARG A 63 2.70 1.86 8.14
CA ARG A 63 4.12 1.95 8.47
C ARG A 63 4.75 3.30 8.12
N VAL A 64 4.36 3.89 6.99
CA VAL A 64 4.80 5.25 6.62
C VAL A 64 4.25 6.25 7.62
N ALA A 65 2.95 6.20 7.84
CA ALA A 65 2.21 7.01 8.78
C ALA A 65 2.85 7.02 10.18
N GLU A 66 3.11 5.85 10.77
CA GLU A 66 3.74 5.70 12.08
C GLU A 66 5.17 6.25 12.12
N ARG A 67 5.92 6.13 11.02
CA ARG A 67 7.30 6.64 10.94
C ARG A 67 7.33 8.17 10.84
N GLU A 68 6.44 8.76 10.05
CA GLU A 68 6.43 10.21 9.80
C GLU A 68 5.70 10.99 10.89
N HIS A 69 4.68 10.38 11.50
CA HIS A 69 3.81 11.03 12.48
C HIS A 69 3.47 10.10 13.65
N PRO A 70 4.46 9.56 14.40
CA PRO A 70 4.22 8.55 15.44
C PRO A 70 3.19 9.00 16.49
N GLU A 71 3.16 10.29 16.82
CA GLU A 71 2.26 10.89 17.79
C GLU A 71 0.82 11.10 17.27
N GLY A 72 0.61 11.03 15.95
CA GLY A 72 -0.66 11.39 15.30
C GLY A 72 -1.64 10.24 15.11
N TRP A 73 -1.22 8.99 15.35
CA TRP A 73 -2.01 7.79 15.04
C TRP A 73 -2.64 7.12 16.28
N PHE A 74 -2.64 7.81 17.42
CA PHE A 74 -3.32 7.34 18.62
C PHE A 74 -4.81 7.68 18.59
N PHE A 75 -5.63 6.70 18.97
CA PHE A 75 -7.05 6.93 19.19
C PHE A 75 -7.23 7.53 20.60
N SER A 76 -7.58 8.82 20.65
CA SER A 76 -7.77 9.58 21.88
C SER A 76 -9.15 9.32 22.53
N GLU A 77 -9.60 8.07 22.67
CA GLU A 77 -10.72 7.81 23.59
C GLU A 77 -10.18 7.49 24.98
N GLY A 78 -10.40 8.41 25.94
CA GLY A 78 -10.14 8.14 27.35
C GLY A 78 -9.72 9.29 28.26
N HIS A 79 -9.86 10.57 27.88
CA HIS A 79 -10.04 11.62 28.90
C HIS A 79 -11.52 11.69 29.29
N ALA A 80 -12.00 10.63 29.93
CA ALA A 80 -13.18 10.74 30.77
C ALA A 80 -12.70 11.31 32.10
N ASP A 81 -12.97 12.61 32.32
CA ASP A 81 -12.91 13.22 33.63
C ASP A 81 -13.59 12.33 34.68
N ARG A 82 -12.83 11.87 35.68
CA ARG A 82 -13.30 11.68 37.05
C ARG A 82 -12.17 11.50 38.05
#